data_AF-A0A6B2X8C7-F1
#
_entry.id   AF-A0A6B2X8C7-F1
#
_cell.length_a   1.000
_cell.length_b   1.000
_cell.length_c   1.000
_cell.angle_alpha   90.00
_cell.angle_beta   90.00
_cell.angle_gamma   90.00
#
_symmetry.space_group_name_H-M   'P 1'
#
loop_
_entity.id
_entity.type
_entity.pdbx_description
1 polymer ?
#
loop_
_entity_poly.entity_id
_entity_poly.type
_entity_poly.pdbx_seq_one_letter_code
_entity_poly.pdbx_strand_id
1 'polypeptide(L)'
;MSSCPICPRTAPDGQHLCQLHAGELRGYLAELPAQAALLAEFAAPAGRPAQGRLGGTGRATAPIPVDLRVLVLLGPGHAGPPDQPYEEAGGEIPIRALLGGWAGHIAYHYPAATRDPHGVARTQPCEQAWPTYGETITGWCTWLTAYLPYALTLPLAAELHRDLDTLVHRIRDITHAVPHRHPMTAPCPRCDTFGLVRTDGQWPITCTACGHQIDPDAYDQHAAEFLAAHQAADPPAA
;
A
#
# COMPACT_ATOMS: atom_id res chain seq x y z
N MET A 1 16.01 -7.56 -19.81
CA MET A 1 15.63 -8.31 -18.59
C MET A 1 16.68 -8.17 -17.49
N SER A 2 16.35 -7.39 -16.47
CA SER A 2 17.10 -7.25 -15.21
C SER A 2 16.62 -8.28 -14.18
N SER A 3 17.48 -8.68 -13.24
CA SER A 3 17.05 -9.46 -12.07
C SER A 3 16.37 -8.55 -11.05
N CYS A 4 15.32 -9.03 -10.39
CA CYS A 4 14.74 -8.33 -9.26
C CYS A 4 15.77 -8.29 -8.11
N PRO A 5 15.99 -7.13 -7.45
CA PRO A 5 16.95 -7.01 -6.36
C PRO A 5 16.47 -7.64 -5.05
N ILE A 6 15.17 -7.97 -4.95
CA ILE A 6 14.55 -8.53 -3.73
C ILE A 6 14.50 -10.07 -3.79
N CYS A 7 14.40 -10.65 -4.99
CA CYS A 7 14.23 -12.10 -5.15
C CYS A 7 14.83 -12.61 -6.48
N PRO A 8 14.99 -13.94 -6.66
CA PRO A 8 15.65 -14.49 -7.85
C PRO A 8 14.82 -14.42 -9.15
N ARG A 9 13.65 -13.76 -9.15
CA ARG A 9 12.79 -13.63 -10.35
C ARG A 9 13.28 -12.51 -11.25
N THR A 10 12.96 -12.59 -12.53
CA THR A 10 13.25 -11.54 -13.51
C THR A 10 12.26 -10.39 -13.40
N ALA A 11 12.73 -9.16 -13.55
CA ALA A 11 11.90 -7.98 -13.73
C ALA A 11 11.48 -7.82 -15.20
N PRO A 12 10.28 -7.28 -15.48
CA PRO A 12 9.90 -6.85 -16.83
C PRO A 12 10.88 -5.84 -17.41
N ASP A 13 10.95 -5.73 -18.74
CA ASP A 13 11.87 -4.80 -19.39
C ASP A 13 11.60 -3.34 -18.96
N GLY A 14 12.68 -2.64 -18.59
CA GLY A 14 12.62 -1.27 -18.10
C GLY A 14 12.21 -1.11 -16.63
N GLN A 15 11.89 -2.20 -15.92
CA GLN A 15 11.56 -2.17 -14.50
C GLN A 15 12.67 -2.79 -13.63
N HIS A 16 12.71 -2.39 -12.37
CA HIS A 16 13.63 -2.92 -11.37
C HIS A 16 13.00 -3.99 -10.47
N LEU A 17 11.67 -4.07 -10.37
CA LEU A 17 10.98 -5.09 -9.57
C LEU A 17 10.30 -6.14 -10.45
N CYS A 18 10.22 -7.38 -9.95
CA CYS A 18 9.38 -8.39 -10.59
C CYS A 18 7.89 -8.12 -10.32
N GLN A 19 7.02 -8.75 -11.11
CA GLN A 19 5.56 -8.55 -11.01
C GLN A 19 5.00 -8.80 -9.61
N LEU A 20 5.57 -9.74 -8.85
CA LEU A 20 5.19 -10.00 -7.47
C LEU A 20 5.43 -8.77 -6.58
N HIS A 21 6.67 -8.28 -6.48
CA HIS A 21 7.01 -7.16 -5.59
C HIS A 21 6.39 -5.84 -6.07
N ALA A 22 6.19 -5.67 -7.38
CA ALA A 22 5.40 -4.56 -7.90
C ALA A 22 3.93 -4.63 -7.44
N GLY A 23 3.35 -5.84 -7.43
CA GLY A 23 2.00 -6.10 -6.93
C GLY A 23 1.88 -5.92 -5.40
N GLU A 24 2.87 -6.37 -4.63
CA GLU A 24 2.94 -6.11 -3.19
C GLU A 24 3.00 -4.62 -2.89
N LEU A 25 3.82 -3.86 -3.64
CA LEU A 25 3.92 -2.41 -3.44
C LEU A 25 2.58 -1.71 -3.65
N ARG A 26 1.85 -2.10 -4.70
CA ARG A 26 0.49 -1.60 -4.94
C ARG A 26 -0.46 -2.00 -3.81
N GLY A 27 -0.34 -3.25 -3.32
CA GLY A 27 -1.10 -3.75 -2.18
C GLY A 27 -0.88 -2.94 -0.91
N TYR A 28 0.38 -2.64 -0.58
CA TYR A 28 0.76 -1.81 0.56
C TYR A 28 0.17 -0.41 0.48
N LEU A 29 0.28 0.25 -0.68
CA LEU A 29 -0.29 1.59 -0.89
C LEU A 29 -1.82 1.60 -0.78
N ALA A 30 -2.49 0.55 -1.24
CA ALA A 30 -3.95 0.41 -1.16
C ALA A 30 -4.44 0.13 0.28
N GLU A 31 -3.67 -0.63 1.07
CA GLU A 31 -4.02 -1.01 2.43
C GLU A 31 -3.77 0.11 3.45
N LEU A 32 -2.68 0.87 3.27
CA LEU A 32 -2.21 1.87 4.24
C LEU A 32 -3.27 2.86 4.74
N PRO A 33 -4.16 3.42 3.90
CA PRO A 33 -5.21 4.33 4.38
C PRO A 33 -6.16 3.69 5.41
N ALA A 34 -6.57 2.44 5.20
CA ALA A 34 -7.44 1.73 6.13
C ALA A 34 -6.70 1.39 7.44
N GLN A 35 -5.45 0.95 7.32
CA GLN A 35 -4.61 0.67 8.49
C GLN A 35 -4.32 1.93 9.31
N ALA A 36 -4.12 3.08 8.67
CA ALA A 36 -3.93 4.35 9.37
C ALA A 36 -5.19 4.80 10.14
N ALA A 37 -6.38 4.55 9.58
CA ALA A 37 -7.64 4.80 10.29
C ALA A 37 -7.77 3.90 11.53
N LEU A 38 -7.44 2.61 11.40
CA LEU A 38 -7.43 1.67 12.52
C LEU A 38 -6.41 2.08 13.59
N LEU A 39 -5.19 2.45 13.20
CA LEU A 39 -4.18 2.96 14.12
C LEU A 39 -4.66 4.17 14.93
N ALA A 40 -5.43 5.07 14.33
CA ALA A 40 -5.95 6.25 15.02
C ALA A 40 -6.88 5.88 16.19
N GLU A 41 -7.53 4.71 16.16
CA GLU A 41 -8.33 4.20 17.28
C GLU A 41 -7.47 3.86 18.51
N PHE A 42 -6.22 3.44 18.29
CA PHE A 42 -5.24 3.18 19.36
C PHE A 42 -4.60 4.45 19.93
N ALA A 43 -4.83 5.61 19.29
CA ALA A 43 -4.35 6.91 19.78
C ALA A 43 -5.26 7.52 20.87
N ALA A 44 -6.49 7.02 21.01
CA ALA A 44 -7.42 7.48 22.03
C ALA A 44 -7.20 6.72 23.36
N PRO A 45 -7.11 7.40 24.51
CA PRO A 45 -7.04 6.71 25.79
C PRO A 45 -8.31 5.89 26.02
N ALA A 46 -8.15 4.58 26.21
CA ALA A 46 -9.25 3.69 26.53
C ALA A 46 -9.76 3.98 27.95
N GLY A 47 -10.82 4.78 28.07
CA GLY A 47 -11.58 4.97 29.30
C GLY A 47 -11.93 6.42 29.60
N ARG A 48 -13.24 6.73 29.62
CA ARG A 48 -13.73 7.86 30.41
C ARG A 48 -13.51 7.52 31.90
N PRO A 49 -13.01 8.44 32.74
CA PRO A 49 -13.03 8.23 34.18
C PRO A 49 -14.47 7.96 34.61
N ALA A 50 -14.65 6.97 35.50
CA ALA A 50 -15.96 6.65 36.05
C ALA A 50 -16.58 7.90 36.69
N GLN A 51 -17.49 8.58 35.99
CA GLN A 51 -18.36 9.60 36.55
C GLN A 51 -19.43 8.89 37.38
N GLY A 52 -19.08 8.49 38.61
CA GLY A 52 -20.02 7.77 39.45
C GLY A 52 -19.52 7.51 40.86
N ARG A 53 -19.97 8.39 41.77
CA ARG A 53 -20.10 8.25 43.25
C ARG A 53 -18.95 8.75 44.13
N LEU A 54 -19.28 9.87 44.78
CA LEU A 54 -18.81 10.29 46.10
C LEU A 54 -18.82 9.10 47.08
N GLY A 55 -17.64 8.69 47.55
CA GLY A 55 -17.49 7.74 48.65
C GLY A 55 -16.60 6.55 48.31
N GLY A 56 -15.28 6.75 48.29
CA GLY A 56 -14.33 5.66 48.17
C GLY A 56 -12.91 6.14 47.94
N THR A 57 -12.06 6.06 48.96
CA THR A 57 -10.61 6.23 48.86
C THR A 57 -10.01 5.08 48.04
N GLY A 58 -10.00 5.21 46.72
CA GLY A 58 -9.52 4.14 45.85
C GLY A 58 -9.33 4.55 44.39
N ARG A 59 -8.17 5.15 44.12
CA ARG A 59 -7.52 5.33 42.80
C ARG A 59 -8.40 5.95 41.70
N ALA A 60 -8.20 7.25 41.48
CA ALA A 60 -8.39 7.85 40.17
C ALA A 60 -7.61 6.99 39.14
N THR A 61 -8.32 6.17 38.38
CA THR A 61 -7.75 5.36 37.30
C THR A 61 -7.19 6.33 36.27
N ALA A 62 -5.87 6.46 36.23
CA ALA A 62 -5.19 7.14 35.14
C ALA A 62 -5.67 6.48 33.83
N PRO A 63 -6.02 7.27 32.80
CA PRO A 63 -6.38 6.71 31.50
C PRO A 63 -5.25 5.80 31.03
N ILE A 64 -5.60 4.67 30.40
CA ILE A 64 -4.60 3.73 29.86
C ILE A 64 -3.64 4.54 28.98
N PRO A 65 -2.32 4.44 29.21
CA PRO A 65 -1.36 5.19 28.42
C PRO A 65 -1.52 4.81 26.94
N VAL A 66 -1.62 5.84 26.09
CA VAL A 66 -1.64 5.69 24.64
C VAL A 66 -0.36 4.98 24.20
N ASP A 67 -0.46 4.05 23.25
CA ASP A 67 0.71 3.38 22.70
C ASP A 67 1.59 4.43 21.98
N LEU A 68 2.78 4.69 22.55
CA LEU A 68 3.69 5.70 22.01
C LEU A 68 4.12 5.39 20.58
N ARG A 69 4.14 4.12 20.18
CA ARG A 69 4.46 3.70 18.80
C ARG A 69 3.43 4.24 17.81
N VAL A 70 2.17 4.33 18.22
CA VAL A 70 1.08 4.90 17.40
C VAL A 70 1.27 6.41 17.25
N LEU A 71 1.65 7.11 18.33
CA LEU A 71 1.93 8.54 18.28
C LEU A 71 3.14 8.88 17.41
N VAL A 72 4.17 8.02 17.41
CA VAL A 72 5.31 8.16 16.50
C VAL A 72 4.87 8.00 15.04
N LEU A 73 4.06 6.98 14.73
CA LEU A 73 3.62 6.72 13.35
C LEU A 73 2.64 7.77 12.80
N LEU A 74 1.75 8.29 13.63
CA LEU A 74 0.74 9.29 13.24
C LEU A 74 1.17 10.74 13.50
N GLY A 75 2.30 10.92 14.19
CA GLY A 75 2.82 12.22 14.59
C GLY A 75 3.27 13.08 13.41
N PRO A 76 3.53 14.37 13.66
CA PRO A 76 4.19 15.22 12.69
C PRO A 76 5.63 14.74 12.46
N GLY A 77 6.08 14.79 11.21
CA GLY A 77 7.46 14.47 10.83
C GLY A 77 7.85 15.23 9.58
N HIS A 78 9.16 15.32 9.33
CA HIS A 78 9.68 15.87 8.08
C HIS A 78 10.07 14.74 7.13
N ALA A 79 9.76 14.92 5.86
CA ALA A 79 10.21 14.01 4.80
C ALA A 79 11.75 14.03 4.75
N GLY A 80 12.38 12.91 5.08
CA GLY A 80 13.80 12.69 4.85
C GLY A 80 14.07 12.25 3.40
N PRO A 81 15.30 12.43 2.90
CA PRO A 81 15.66 11.91 1.59
C PRO A 81 15.68 10.36 1.63
N PRO A 82 15.18 9.67 0.60
CA PRO A 82 15.03 8.20 0.61
C PRO A 82 16.35 7.45 0.39
N ASP A 83 17.47 8.15 0.21
CA ASP A 83 18.80 7.57 0.10
C ASP A 83 19.42 7.21 1.46
N GLN A 84 18.79 7.60 2.56
CA GLN A 84 19.12 7.11 3.90
C GLN A 84 18.27 5.87 4.21
N PRO A 85 18.89 4.70 4.44
CA PRO A 85 18.16 3.48 4.80
C PRO A 85 17.26 3.73 6.02
N TYR A 86 16.00 3.27 5.97
CA TYR A 86 15.04 3.38 7.06
C TYR A 86 15.58 2.89 8.41
N GLU A 87 16.44 1.87 8.39
CA GLU A 87 17.11 1.30 9.56
C GLU A 87 18.11 2.26 10.22
N GLU A 88 18.76 3.15 9.46
CA GLU A 88 19.71 4.13 9.97
C GLU A 88 19.03 5.35 10.58
N ALA A 89 17.78 5.64 10.17
CA ALA A 89 16.95 6.70 10.73
C ALA A 89 16.35 6.39 12.12
N GLY A 90 16.82 5.31 12.78
CA GLY A 90 16.25 4.82 14.04
C GLY A 90 14.86 4.20 13.89
N GLY A 91 14.43 3.97 12.64
CA GLY A 91 13.21 3.27 12.30
C GLY A 91 11.92 3.96 12.74
N GLU A 92 11.89 5.25 13.07
CA GLU A 92 10.70 5.91 13.65
C GLU A 92 10.13 7.02 12.77
N ILE A 93 10.12 6.81 11.44
CA ILE A 93 9.59 7.81 10.50
C ILE A 93 8.05 7.78 10.50
N PRO A 94 7.37 8.91 10.75
CA PRO A 94 5.91 8.98 10.64
C PRO A 94 5.41 8.65 9.24
N ILE A 95 4.23 8.02 9.13
CA ILE A 95 3.68 7.53 7.86
C ILE A 95 3.65 8.62 6.79
N ARG A 96 3.16 9.81 7.15
CA ARG A 96 3.05 10.96 6.23
C ARG A 96 4.41 11.44 5.74
N ALA A 97 5.42 11.43 6.61
CA ALA A 97 6.77 11.87 6.27
C ALA A 97 7.45 10.90 5.29
N LEU A 98 7.31 9.59 5.52
CA LEU A 98 7.83 8.57 4.62
C LEU A 98 7.20 8.67 3.22
N LEU A 99 5.85 8.72 3.16
CA LEU A 99 5.14 8.79 1.88
C LEU A 99 5.43 10.09 1.13
N GLY A 100 5.49 11.22 1.85
CA GLY A 100 5.83 12.52 1.27
C GLY A 100 7.27 12.57 0.74
N GLY A 101 8.23 11.97 1.45
CA GLY A 101 9.62 11.89 1.00
C GLY A 101 9.78 11.08 -0.28
N TRP A 102 9.15 9.90 -0.34
CA TRP A 102 9.12 9.10 -1.56
C TRP A 102 8.42 9.81 -2.72
N ALA A 103 7.29 10.49 -2.46
CA ALA A 103 6.58 11.25 -3.49
C ALA A 103 7.45 12.39 -4.02
N GLY A 104 8.11 13.15 -3.15
CA GLY A 104 9.03 14.22 -3.53
C GLY A 104 10.21 13.72 -4.36
N HIS A 105 10.80 12.60 -3.97
CA HIS A 105 11.89 11.98 -4.72
C HIS A 105 11.46 11.50 -6.10
N ILE A 106 10.33 10.80 -6.21
CA ILE A 106 9.78 10.38 -7.50
C ILE A 106 9.49 11.61 -8.37
N ALA A 107 8.90 12.67 -7.80
CA ALA A 107 8.61 13.90 -8.53
C ALA A 107 9.90 14.58 -9.04
N TYR A 108 10.95 14.61 -8.23
CA TYR A 108 12.25 15.15 -8.63
C TYR A 108 12.86 14.42 -9.84
N HIS A 109 12.68 13.10 -9.92
CA HIS A 109 13.17 12.33 -11.07
C HIS A 109 12.20 12.32 -12.27
N TYR A 110 10.91 12.56 -12.03
CA TYR A 110 9.88 12.49 -13.06
C TYR A 110 10.09 13.56 -14.15
N PRO A 111 10.17 13.17 -15.44
CA PRO A 111 10.36 14.11 -16.54
C PRO A 111 9.03 14.81 -16.87
N ALA A 112 8.81 15.99 -16.30
CA ALA A 112 7.64 16.81 -16.64
C ALA A 112 7.92 17.74 -17.81
N ALA A 113 7.04 17.71 -18.81
CA ALA A 113 7.05 18.68 -19.89
C ALA A 113 6.33 19.95 -19.45
N THR A 114 7.04 21.07 -19.40
CA THR A 114 6.48 22.41 -19.24
C THR A 114 6.60 23.19 -20.54
N ARG A 115 5.74 24.19 -20.76
CA ARG A 115 5.92 25.16 -21.84
C ARG A 115 6.33 26.48 -21.23
N ASP A 116 7.40 27.06 -21.75
CA ASP A 116 7.78 28.42 -21.35
C ASP A 116 6.77 29.46 -21.90
N PRO A 117 6.82 30.73 -21.45
CA PRO A 117 5.93 31.78 -21.94
C PRO A 117 6.00 32.03 -23.45
N HIS A 118 7.02 31.50 -24.14
CA HIS A 118 7.20 31.60 -25.58
C HIS A 118 6.70 30.35 -26.33
N GLY A 119 6.10 29.39 -25.62
CA GLY A 119 5.52 28.17 -26.18
C GLY A 119 6.52 27.06 -26.44
N VAL A 120 7.79 27.20 -26.03
CA VAL A 120 8.81 26.15 -26.19
C VAL A 120 8.59 25.09 -25.11
N ALA A 121 8.43 23.84 -25.55
CA ALA A 121 8.36 22.70 -24.65
C ALA A 121 9.76 22.41 -24.07
N ARG A 122 9.85 22.40 -22.74
CA ARG A 122 11.05 22.03 -21.99
C ARG A 122 10.70 20.88 -21.06
N THR A 123 11.57 19.89 -20.96
CA THR A 123 11.48 18.85 -19.93
C THR A 123 12.30 19.28 -18.74
N GLN A 124 11.66 19.40 -17.58
CA GLN A 124 12.32 19.72 -16.32
C GLN A 124 11.80 18.81 -15.20
N PRO A 125 12.62 18.51 -14.19
CA PRO A 125 12.15 17.90 -12.94
C PRO A 125 10.92 18.60 -12.38
N CYS A 126 10.01 17.85 -11.75
CA CYS A 126 9.01 18.49 -10.89
C CYS A 126 9.72 19.00 -9.63
N GLU A 127 9.51 20.27 -9.30
CA GLU A 127 10.05 20.85 -8.06
C GLU A 127 9.44 20.22 -6.81
N GLN A 128 8.20 19.75 -6.90
CA GLN A 128 7.47 19.15 -5.77
C GLN A 128 6.39 18.18 -6.26
N ALA A 129 6.05 17.19 -5.42
CA ALA A 129 4.89 16.33 -5.59
C ALA A 129 3.61 17.01 -5.11
N TRP A 130 2.54 16.93 -5.90
CA TRP A 130 1.26 17.59 -5.63
C TRP A 130 0.13 16.56 -5.51
N PRO A 131 -0.18 16.05 -4.31
CA PRO A 131 -1.29 15.11 -4.12
C PRO A 131 -2.64 15.85 -4.25
N THR A 132 -3.51 15.35 -5.11
CA THR A 132 -4.82 15.97 -5.41
C THR A 132 -5.72 16.13 -4.17
N TYR A 133 -5.62 15.19 -3.23
CA TYR A 133 -6.42 15.16 -2.00
C TYR A 133 -5.68 15.73 -0.77
N GLY A 134 -4.72 16.63 -1.01
CA GLY A 134 -3.87 17.22 0.01
C GLY A 134 -2.82 16.25 0.58
N GLU A 135 -1.97 16.75 1.47
CA GLU A 135 -0.85 16.02 2.06
C GLU A 135 -1.28 15.03 3.17
N THR A 136 -2.38 14.32 2.94
CA THR A 136 -2.92 13.27 3.81
C THR A 136 -2.31 11.91 3.45
N ILE A 137 -2.42 10.91 4.33
CA ILE A 137 -1.96 9.54 4.03
C ILE A 137 -2.65 9.02 2.76
N THR A 138 -3.98 9.15 2.68
CA THR A 138 -4.76 8.78 1.50
C THR A 138 -4.32 9.54 0.24
N GLY A 139 -4.08 10.86 0.35
CA GLY A 139 -3.64 11.68 -0.78
C GLY A 139 -2.28 11.23 -1.31
N TRP A 140 -1.33 10.95 -0.42
CA TRP A 140 -0.01 10.44 -0.81
C TRP A 140 -0.06 9.03 -1.38
N CYS A 141 -0.81 8.10 -0.77
CA CYS A 141 -0.98 6.75 -1.32
C CYS A 141 -1.61 6.79 -2.72
N THR A 142 -2.60 7.66 -2.93
CA THR A 142 -3.24 7.84 -4.25
C THR A 142 -2.24 8.36 -5.27
N TRP A 143 -1.45 9.38 -4.90
CA TRP A 143 -0.41 9.94 -5.77
C TRP A 143 0.64 8.88 -6.11
N LEU A 144 1.20 8.19 -5.11
CA LEU A 144 2.22 7.15 -5.30
C LEU A 144 1.70 6.00 -6.16
N THR A 145 0.44 5.60 -5.99
CA THR A 145 -0.19 4.56 -6.82
C THR A 145 -0.27 4.99 -8.29
N ALA A 146 -0.62 6.25 -8.56
CA ALA A 146 -0.70 6.78 -9.92
C ALA A 146 0.68 6.83 -10.61
N TYR A 147 1.74 7.19 -9.86
CA TYR A 147 3.11 7.27 -10.38
C TYR A 147 3.89 5.95 -10.23
N LEU A 148 3.28 4.91 -9.70
CA LEU A 148 3.91 3.61 -9.50
C LEU A 148 4.55 3.02 -10.77
N PRO A 149 3.89 3.04 -11.95
CA PRO A 149 4.51 2.53 -13.17
C PRO A 149 5.87 3.18 -13.48
N TYR A 150 6.01 4.48 -13.21
CA TYR A 150 7.27 5.19 -13.37
C TYR A 150 8.24 4.87 -12.22
N ALA A 151 7.78 4.84 -10.98
CA ALA A 151 8.62 4.51 -9.83
C ALA A 151 9.29 3.13 -9.98
N LEU A 152 8.61 2.16 -10.58
CA LEU A 152 9.18 0.83 -10.87
C LEU A 152 10.34 0.86 -11.87
N THR A 153 10.51 1.94 -12.63
CA THR A 153 11.63 2.15 -13.56
C THR A 153 12.85 2.81 -12.90
N LEU A 154 12.71 3.25 -11.65
CA LEU A 154 13.81 3.84 -10.89
C LEU A 154 14.68 2.76 -10.24
N PRO A 155 15.99 2.97 -10.13
CA PRO A 155 16.88 2.03 -9.44
C PRO A 155 16.54 1.86 -7.96
N LEU A 156 15.89 2.88 -7.37
CA LEU A 156 15.49 2.90 -5.96
C LEU A 156 14.13 2.22 -5.66
N ALA A 157 13.55 1.52 -6.63
CA ALA A 157 12.27 0.84 -6.44
C ALA A 157 12.31 -0.23 -5.33
N ALA A 158 13.49 -0.83 -5.10
CA ALA A 158 13.68 -1.85 -4.07
C ALA A 158 13.65 -1.27 -2.66
N GLU A 159 14.21 -0.08 -2.49
CA GLU A 159 14.19 0.70 -1.25
C GLU A 159 12.77 1.13 -0.93
N LEU A 160 12.02 1.65 -1.92
CA LEU A 160 10.60 1.97 -1.75
C LEU A 160 9.79 0.75 -1.28
N HIS A 161 10.05 -0.42 -1.86
CA HIS A 161 9.41 -1.66 -1.43
C HIS A 161 9.76 -2.00 0.02
N ARG A 162 11.05 -2.04 0.36
CA ARG A 162 11.51 -2.39 1.72
C ARG A 162 10.97 -1.44 2.79
N ASP A 163 10.94 -0.14 2.50
CA ASP A 163 10.42 0.86 3.43
C ASP A 163 8.92 0.70 3.67
N LEU A 164 8.14 0.49 2.60
CA LEU A 164 6.70 0.26 2.71
C LEU A 164 6.38 -1.10 3.35
N ASP A 165 7.17 -2.13 3.03
CA ASP A 165 7.06 -3.45 3.64
C ASP A 165 7.28 -3.39 5.15
N THR A 166 8.38 -2.76 5.57
CA THR A 166 8.73 -2.56 6.99
C THR A 166 7.63 -1.77 7.71
N LEU A 167 7.14 -0.70 7.07
CA LEU A 167 6.07 0.11 7.63
C LEU A 167 4.79 -0.72 7.81
N VAL A 168 4.31 -1.39 6.76
CA VAL A 168 3.06 -2.15 6.79
C VAL A 168 3.14 -3.30 7.80
N HIS A 169 4.24 -4.05 7.83
CA HIS A 169 4.44 -5.11 8.81
C HIS A 169 4.36 -4.58 10.25
N ARG A 170 5.02 -3.46 10.54
CA ARG A 170 4.92 -2.84 11.86
C ARG A 170 3.51 -2.41 12.20
N ILE A 171 2.78 -1.82 11.25
CA ILE A 171 1.40 -1.40 11.51
C ILE A 171 0.54 -2.62 11.83
N ARG A 172 0.67 -3.70 11.06
CA ARG A 172 -0.03 -4.98 11.32
C ARG A 172 0.34 -5.58 12.67
N ASP A 173 1.59 -5.47 13.10
CA ASP A 173 2.04 -5.92 14.43
C ASP A 173 1.37 -5.14 15.57
N ILE A 174 1.14 -3.83 15.37
CA ILE A 174 0.46 -2.97 16.35
C ILE A 174 -1.05 -3.22 16.35
N THR A 175 -1.66 -3.28 15.17
CA THR A 175 -3.12 -3.42 15.02
C THR A 175 -3.59 -4.86 15.18
N HIS A 176 -2.66 -5.82 15.22
CA HIS A 176 -2.94 -7.26 15.16
C HIS A 176 -3.83 -7.64 13.96
N ALA A 177 -3.80 -6.85 12.89
CA ALA A 177 -4.55 -7.09 11.67
C ALA A 177 -3.91 -8.27 10.91
N VAL A 178 -4.49 -9.46 11.04
CA VAL A 178 -4.07 -10.66 10.31
C VAL A 178 -4.64 -10.60 8.89
N PRO A 179 -3.82 -10.66 7.83
CA PRO A 179 -4.34 -10.71 6.46
C PRO A 179 -5.25 -11.91 6.24
N HIS A 180 -6.49 -11.68 5.80
CA HIS A 180 -7.41 -12.76 5.48
C HIS A 180 -7.27 -13.20 4.03
N ARG A 181 -7.64 -14.46 3.79
CA ARG A 181 -7.65 -15.08 2.46
C ARG A 181 -9.09 -15.27 2.03
N HIS A 182 -9.41 -14.69 0.88
CA HIS A 182 -10.73 -14.74 0.25
C HIS A 182 -10.64 -15.64 -0.98
N PRO A 183 -11.24 -16.85 -0.95
CA PRO A 183 -11.32 -17.69 -2.13
C PRO A 183 -12.18 -16.99 -3.20
N MET A 184 -11.73 -17.09 -4.45
CA MET A 184 -12.41 -16.49 -5.59
C MET A 184 -13.36 -17.50 -6.24
N THR A 185 -14.39 -16.98 -6.90
CA THR A 185 -15.50 -17.80 -7.44
C THR A 185 -15.23 -18.37 -8.82
N ALA A 186 -14.40 -17.74 -9.64
CA ALA A 186 -14.03 -18.25 -10.97
C ALA A 186 -12.78 -19.14 -10.90
N PRO A 187 -12.67 -20.17 -11.75
CA PRO A 187 -11.47 -21.01 -11.82
C PRO A 187 -10.28 -20.23 -12.40
N CYS A 188 -9.07 -20.70 -12.12
CA CYS A 188 -7.86 -20.12 -12.66
C CYS A 188 -7.79 -20.25 -14.19
N PRO A 189 -7.59 -19.17 -14.96
CA PRO A 189 -7.55 -19.24 -16.43
C PRO A 189 -6.36 -20.05 -16.97
N ARG A 190 -5.34 -20.34 -16.14
CA ARG A 190 -4.16 -21.10 -16.53
C ARG A 190 -4.28 -22.61 -16.31
N CYS A 191 -4.90 -23.04 -15.21
CA CYS A 191 -4.94 -24.45 -14.80
C CYS A 191 -6.35 -24.97 -14.52
N ASP A 192 -7.38 -24.15 -14.77
CA ASP A 192 -8.80 -24.46 -14.63
C ASP A 192 -9.23 -24.95 -13.22
N THR A 193 -8.41 -24.67 -12.21
CA THR A 193 -8.68 -25.08 -10.82
C THR A 193 -9.26 -23.91 -10.03
N PHE A 194 -10.21 -24.19 -9.13
CA PHE A 194 -10.75 -23.23 -8.14
C PHE A 194 -9.75 -22.98 -6.99
N GLY A 195 -8.54 -22.56 -7.35
CA GLY A 195 -7.46 -22.25 -6.42
C GLY A 195 -7.14 -20.77 -6.32
N LEU A 196 -7.87 -19.89 -7.01
CA LEU A 196 -7.62 -18.45 -6.96
C LEU A 196 -8.02 -17.90 -5.58
N VAL A 197 -7.10 -17.19 -4.94
CA VAL A 197 -7.29 -16.56 -3.63
C VAL A 197 -6.82 -15.12 -3.69
N ARG A 198 -7.65 -14.21 -3.20
CA ARG A 198 -7.27 -12.84 -2.88
C ARG A 198 -6.84 -12.78 -1.42
N THR A 199 -5.64 -12.30 -1.15
CA THR A 199 -5.16 -12.08 0.22
C THR A 199 -5.24 -10.59 0.53
N ASP A 200 -5.72 -10.21 1.71
CA ASP A 200 -5.72 -8.82 2.13
C ASP A 200 -4.33 -8.21 2.05
N GLY A 201 -4.23 -6.98 1.54
CA GLY A 201 -2.95 -6.29 1.34
C GLY A 201 -2.11 -6.81 0.17
N GLN A 202 -2.57 -7.82 -0.58
CA GLN A 202 -1.95 -8.25 -1.83
C GLN A 202 -2.81 -7.82 -3.02
N TRP A 203 -2.21 -7.07 -3.94
CA TRP A 203 -2.88 -6.70 -5.19
C TRP A 203 -3.18 -7.90 -6.10
N PRO A 204 -2.21 -8.78 -6.41
CA PRO A 204 -2.49 -9.89 -7.32
C PRO A 204 -3.31 -10.99 -6.64
N ILE A 205 -4.32 -11.48 -7.34
CA ILE A 205 -5.01 -12.72 -6.98
C ILE A 205 -4.10 -13.88 -7.41
N THR A 206 -3.79 -14.78 -6.48
CA THR A 206 -2.85 -15.87 -6.73
C THR A 206 -3.56 -17.22 -6.70
N CYS A 207 -3.28 -18.07 -7.69
CA CYS A 207 -3.72 -19.45 -7.70
C CYS A 207 -2.83 -20.28 -6.76
N THR A 208 -3.41 -20.88 -5.74
CA THR A 208 -2.71 -21.77 -4.80
C THR A 208 -2.25 -23.08 -5.42
N ALA A 209 -2.87 -23.50 -6.53
CA ALA A 209 -2.53 -24.75 -7.22
C ALA A 209 -1.33 -24.58 -8.18
N CYS A 210 -1.36 -23.57 -9.05
CA CYS A 210 -0.34 -23.38 -10.10
C CYS A 210 0.54 -22.14 -9.93
N GLY A 211 0.29 -21.30 -8.92
CA GLY A 211 1.03 -20.06 -8.68
C GLY A 211 0.75 -18.95 -9.70
N HIS A 212 -0.22 -19.11 -10.61
CA HIS A 212 -0.62 -18.07 -11.54
C HIS A 212 -1.12 -16.84 -10.79
N GLN A 213 -0.72 -15.66 -11.26
CA GLN A 213 -1.15 -14.38 -10.72
C GLN A 213 -2.00 -13.66 -11.77
N ILE A 214 -3.13 -13.14 -11.32
CA ILE A 214 -4.06 -12.36 -12.13
C ILE A 214 -4.37 -11.05 -11.41
N ASP A 215 -4.37 -9.95 -12.15
CA ASP A 215 -4.76 -8.65 -11.61
C ASP A 215 -6.26 -8.64 -11.29
N PRO A 216 -6.72 -7.86 -10.28
CA PRO A 216 -8.13 -7.77 -9.91
C PRO A 216 -9.04 -7.41 -11.09
N ASP A 217 -8.68 -6.41 -11.90
CA ASP A 217 -9.50 -6.00 -13.05
C ASP A 217 -9.59 -7.10 -14.12
N ALA A 218 -8.48 -7.80 -14.36
CA ALA A 218 -8.44 -8.94 -15.28
C ALA A 218 -9.24 -10.12 -14.74
N TYR A 219 -9.23 -10.34 -13.42
CA TYR A 219 -10.07 -11.33 -12.78
C TYR A 219 -11.55 -10.99 -12.90
N ASP A 220 -11.93 -9.72 -12.69
CA ASP A 220 -13.33 -9.29 -12.78
C ASP A 220 -13.86 -9.52 -14.21
N GLN A 221 -13.05 -9.22 -15.22
CA GLN A 221 -13.36 -9.56 -16.62
C GLN A 221 -13.51 -11.08 -16.81
N HIS A 222 -12.53 -11.87 -16.37
CA HIS A 222 -12.55 -13.34 -16.49
C HIS A 222 -13.76 -13.96 -15.77
N ALA A 223 -14.08 -13.48 -14.58
CA ALA A 223 -15.23 -13.95 -13.80
C ALA A 223 -16.55 -13.64 -14.49
N ALA A 224 -16.69 -12.45 -15.10
CA ALA A 224 -17.85 -12.08 -15.89
C ALA A 224 -18.02 -12.99 -17.12
N GLU A 225 -16.92 -13.26 -17.84
CA GLU A 225 -16.91 -14.16 -19.01
C GLU A 225 -17.27 -15.60 -18.60
N PHE A 226 -16.71 -16.10 -17.50
CA PHE A 226 -17.00 -17.43 -16.96
C PHE A 226 -18.48 -17.60 -16.55
N LEU A 227 -19.03 -16.60 -15.85
CA LEU A 227 -20.44 -16.60 -15.43
C LEU A 227 -21.39 -16.55 -16.63
N ALA A 228 -21.11 -15.71 -17.63
CA ALA A 228 -21.91 -15.62 -18.84
C ALA A 228 -21.91 -16.95 -19.63
N ALA A 229 -20.76 -17.61 -19.71
CA ALA A 229 -20.64 -18.93 -20.36
C ALA A 229 -21.47 -20.01 -19.63
N HIS A 230 -21.46 -20.02 -18.29
CA HIS A 230 -22.25 -20.98 -17.51
C HIS A 230 -23.75 -20.72 -17.59
N GLN A 231 -24.17 -19.45 -17.54
CA GLN A 231 -25.58 -19.07 -17.70
C GLN A 231 -26.11 -19.38 -19.10
N ALA A 232 -25.28 -19.31 -20.13
CA ALA A 232 -25.66 -19.71 -21.48
C ALA A 232 -25.76 -21.24 -21.64
N ALA A 233 -25.07 -22.02 -20.81
CA ALA A 233 -25.05 -23.48 -20.85
C ALA A 233 -26.23 -24.12 -20.06
N ASP A 234 -26.80 -23.41 -19.08
CA ASP A 234 -28.02 -23.82 -18.35
C ASP A 234 -29.26 -23.11 -18.93
N PRO A 235 -29.94 -23.64 -19.95
CA PRO A 235 -31.21 -23.08 -20.38
C PRO A 235 -32.23 -23.19 -19.24
N PRO A 236 -33.10 -22.18 -19.04
CA PRO A 236 -34.12 -22.23 -18.01
C PRO A 236 -35.02 -23.46 -18.24
N ALA A 237 -35.18 -24.28 -17.21
CA ALA A 237 -36.12 -25.39 -17.23
C ALA A 237 -37.53 -24.83 -17.53
N ALA A 238 -38.06 -25.20 -18.69
CA ALA A 238 -39.39 -24.83 -19.17
C ALA A 238 -40.51 -25.55 -18.40
#